data_AF-A0A6I5XVE1-F1
#
_entry.id   AF-A0A6I5XVE1-F1
#
_cell.length_a   1.000
_cell.length_b   1.000
_cell.length_c   1.000
_cell.angle_alpha   90.00
_cell.angle_beta   90.00
_cell.angle_gamma   90.00
#
_symmetry.space_group_name_H-M   'P 1'
#
loop_
_entity.id
_entity.type
_entity.pdbx_description
1 polymer ?
#
loop_
_entity_poly.entity_id
_entity_poly.type
_entity_poly.pdbx_seq_one_letter_code
_entity_poly.pdbx_strand_id
1 'polypeptide(L)' 'MSQKRKKPSAEFKTKVVLEVIEGDQTLNQICSKYELVPKTVQNWKKVFLANASLAFNTPSVI' A
#
# COMPACT_ATOMS: atom_id res chain seq x y z
N MET A 1 -0.66 -25.51 16.26
CA MET A 1 -0.83 -24.04 16.29
C MET A 1 -0.24 -23.46 15.01
N SER A 2 -1.00 -23.47 13.91
CA SER A 2 -0.53 -22.98 12.61
C SER A 2 -0.59 -21.46 12.63
N GLN A 3 0.56 -20.81 12.81
CA GLN A 3 0.71 -19.36 12.78
C GLN A 3 0.35 -18.89 11.36
N LYS A 4 -0.94 -18.60 11.17
CA LYS A 4 -1.53 -18.14 9.92
C LYS A 4 -0.82 -16.83 9.59
N ARG A 5 0.20 -16.89 8.73
CA ARG A 5 0.92 -15.70 8.22
C ARG A 5 -0.16 -14.72 7.80
N LYS A 6 -0.39 -13.68 8.61
CA LYS A 6 -1.35 -12.62 8.30
C LYS A 6 -0.80 -11.95 7.06
N LYS A 7 -1.28 -12.38 5.90
CA LYS A 7 -0.98 -11.70 4.64
C LYS A 7 -1.37 -10.25 4.87
N PRO A 8 -0.48 -9.27 4.61
CA PRO A 8 -0.84 -7.88 4.74
C PRO A 8 -2.10 -7.65 3.91
N SER A 9 -3.18 -7.27 4.60
CA SER A 9 -4.49 -7.07 3.97
C SER A 9 -4.37 -5.97 2.91
N ALA A 10 -5.24 -5.99 1.90
CA ALA A 10 -5.22 -4.95 0.86
C ALA A 10 -5.26 -3.54 1.48
N GLU A 11 -6.07 -3.37 2.52
CA GLU A 11 -6.16 -2.13 3.31
C GLU A 11 -4.83 -1.70 3.93
N PHE A 12 -4.05 -2.65 4.47
CA PHE A 12 -2.75 -2.34 5.07
C PHE A 12 -1.75 -1.87 4.02
N LYS A 13 -1.71 -2.56 2.87
CA LYS A 13 -0.85 -2.15 1.74
C LYS A 13 -1.22 -0.76 1.24
N THR A 14 -2.52 -0.49 1.13
CA THR A 14 -3.04 0.81 0.71
C THR A 14 -2.67 1.91 1.70
N LYS A 15 -2.87 1.69 3.01
CA LYS A 15 -2.49 2.64 4.05
C LYS A 15 -1.00 2.97 4.03
N VAL A 16 -0.15 1.94 3.96
CA VAL A 16 1.30 2.08 3.87
C VAL A 16 1.69 2.89 2.63
N VAL A 17 1.10 2.61 1.47
CA VAL A 17 1.40 3.35 0.24
C VAL A 17 0.88 4.79 0.29
N LEU A 18 -0.27 5.04 0.90
CA LEU A 18 -0.81 6.38 1.13
C LEU A 18 0.13 7.19 2.02
N GLU A 19 0.59 6.66 3.16
CA GLU A 19 1.60 7.33 4.02
C GLU A 19 2.89 7.65 3.23
N VAL A 20 3.34 6.77 2.34
CA VAL A 20 4.51 7.02 1.46
C VAL A 20 4.24 8.15 0.45
N ILE A 21 3.02 8.25 -0.08
CA ILE A 21 2.63 9.23 -1.11
C ILE A 21 2.32 10.60 -0.50
N GLU A 22 1.67 10.64 0.68
CA GLU A 22 1.39 11.86 1.44
C GLU A 22 2.68 12.53 1.93
N GLY A 23 3.78 11.78 2.03
CA GLY A 23 5.09 12.33 2.39
C GLY A 23 5.30 12.52 3.89
N ASP A 24 4.36 12.05 4.71
CA ASP A 24 4.43 12.11 6.17
C ASP A 24 5.60 11.30 6.73
N GLN A 25 5.92 10.17 6.06
CA GLN A 25 7.05 9.32 6.42
C GLN A 25 7.82 8.89 5.17
N THR A 26 9.15 8.94 5.22
CA THR A 26 9.99 8.44 4.12
C THR A 26 9.83 6.93 3.97
N LEU A 27 9.98 6.43 2.75
CA LEU A 27 9.89 4.99 2.43
C LEU A 27 10.75 4.14 3.38
N ASN A 28 11.93 4.65 3.76
CA ASN A 28 12.83 3.98 4.69
C ASN A 28 12.27 3.91 6.12
N GLN A 29 11.65 4.99 6.62
CA GLN A 29 11.00 5.03 7.93
C GLN A 29 9.83 4.06 8.01
N ILE A 30 8.99 4.03 6.97
CA ILE A 30 7.85 3.11 6.87
C ILE A 30 8.33 1.65 6.81
N CYS A 31 9.38 1.39 6.03
CA CYS A 31 10.01 0.09 5.97
C CYS A 31 10.55 -0.36 7.33
N SER A 32 11.19 0.52 8.09
CA SER A 32 11.64 0.22 9.45
C SER A 32 10.49 0.04 10.45
N LYS A 33 9.46 0.89 10.38
CA LYS A 33 8.29 0.89 11.28
C LYS A 33 7.42 -0.35 11.13
N TYR A 34 7.25 -0.82 9.90
CA TYR A 34 6.40 -1.97 9.58
C TYR A 34 7.19 -3.23 9.21
N GLU A 35 8.52 -3.21 9.38
CA GLU A 35 9.44 -4.28 8.99
C GLU A 35 9.21 -4.76 7.54
N LEU A 36 8.99 -3.79 6.64
CA LEU A 36 8.70 -4.04 5.23
C LEU A 36 9.96 -3.92 4.38
N VAL A 37 10.03 -4.76 3.36
CA VAL A 37 11.08 -4.66 2.35
C VAL A 37 10.79 -3.46 1.44
N PRO A 38 11.73 -2.53 1.20
CA PRO A 38 11.51 -1.34 0.38
C PRO A 38 11.11 -1.67 -1.06
N LYS A 39 11.61 -2.80 -1.59
CA LYS A 39 11.20 -3.34 -2.89
C LYS A 39 9.71 -3.69 -2.94
N THR A 40 9.16 -4.19 -1.84
CA THR A 40 7.74 -4.52 -1.70
C THR A 40 6.87 -3.26 -1.69
N VAL A 41 7.29 -2.23 -0.94
CA VAL A 41 6.59 -0.94 -0.89
C VAL A 41 6.61 -0.24 -2.26
N GLN A 42 7.74 -0.27 -2.97
CA GLN A 42 7.81 0.22 -4.35
C GLN A 42 6.85 -0.53 -5.29
N ASN A 43 6.75 -1.85 -5.15
CA ASN A 43 5.81 -2.64 -5.94
C ASN A 43 4.35 -2.31 -5.61
N TRP A 44 4.02 -2.13 -4.32
CA TRP A 44 2.69 -1.70 -3.91
C TRP A 44 2.37 -0.30 -4.40
N LYS A 45 3.33 0.63 -4.40
CA LYS A 45 3.14 1.97 -4.96
C LYS A 45 2.80 1.92 -6.45
N LYS A 46 3.52 1.09 -7.23
CA LYS A 46 3.21 0.88 -8.66
C LYS A 46 1.81 0.30 -8.87
N VAL A 47 1.47 -0.76 -8.13
CA VAL A 47 0.15 -1.39 -8.22
C VAL A 47 -0.94 -0.40 -7.80
N PHE A 48 -0.75 0.33 -6.71
CA PHE A 48 -1.68 1.34 -6.23
C PHE A 48 -1.90 2.44 -7.27
N LEU A 49 -0.85 3.03 -7.83
CA LEU A 49 -0.99 4.05 -8.87
C LEU A 49 -1.67 3.52 -10.14
N ALA A 50 -1.38 2.29 -10.55
CA ALA A 50 -2.03 1.64 -11.68
C ALA A 50 -3.51 1.32 -11.43
N ASN A 51 -3.90 1.04 -10.18
CA ASN A 51 -5.30 0.80 -9.78
C ASN A 51 -6.01 2.08 -9.32
N ALA A 52 -5.29 3.15 -8.99
CA ALA A 52 -5.85 4.40 -8.52
C ALA A 52 -6.71 5.05 -9.60
N SER A 53 -6.30 4.96 -10.87
CA SER A 53 -7.11 5.39 -12.01
C SER A 53 -8.44 4.60 -12.10
N LEU A 54 -8.44 3.30 -11.78
CA LEU A 54 -9.67 2.50 -11.72
C LEU A 54 -10.60 2.95 -10.59
N ALA A 55 -10.06 3.46 -9.48
CA ALA A 55 -10.87 4.02 -8.39
C ALA A 55 -11.60 5.31 -8.80
N PHE A 56 -11.06 6.07 -9.77
CA PHE A 56 -11.74 7.23 -10.37
C PHE A 56 -12.65 6.84 -11.55
N ASN A 57 -12.48 5.66 -12.14
CA ASN A 57 -13.39 5.09 -13.14
C ASN A 57 -14.57 4.38 -12.47
N THR A 58 -15.07 4.88 -11.34
CA THR A 58 -16.43 4.54 -10.95
C THR A 58 -17.34 5.13 -12.03
N PRO A 59 -18.13 4.33 -12.76
CA PRO A 59 -19.25 4.91 -13.47
C PRO A 59 -20.06 5.58 -12.37
N SER A 60 -20.04 6.90 -12.36
CA SER A 60 -21.01 7.72 -11.65
C SER A 60 -22.35 7.09 -11.99
N VAL A 61 -22.92 6.37 -11.01
CA VAL A 61 -24.25 5.79 -11.14
C VAL A 61 -25.15 6.99 -11.34
N ILE A 62 -25.57 7.15 -12.59
CA ILE A 62 -26.55 8.13 -13.05
C ILE A 62 -27.92 7.69 -12.54
#